data_AF-A0A4Q1FV19-F1
#
_entry.id   AF-A0A4Q1FV19-F1
#
_cell.length_a   1.000
_cell.length_b   1.000
_cell.length_c   1.000
_cell.angle_alpha   90.00
_cell.angle_beta   90.00
_cell.angle_gamma   90.00
#
_symmetry.space_group_name_H-M   'P 1'
#
loop_
_entity.id
_entity.type
_entity.pdbx_description
1 polymer ?
#
loop_
_entity_poly.entity_id
_entity_poly.type
_entity_poly.pdbx_seq_one_letter_code
_entity_poly.pdbx_strand_id
1 'polypeptide(L)'
;MKYLPFERIIYRTNLSQQEIIKRLSDFVEPKKFSFGRNYIKDYEGSVDTDSFDISRVINYRNSFLPQIYGTIQKNNDRTEIQVTMSLNGFVFLFTIAWCLMASSFLLY
;
A
#
# COMPACT_ATOMS: atom_id res chain seq x y z
N MET A 1 -18.29 9.42 5.65
CA MET A 1 -17.26 8.68 6.40
C MET A 1 -16.76 7.53 5.53
N LYS A 2 -15.46 7.20 5.61
CA LYS A 2 -14.90 6.00 4.96
C LYS A 2 -15.10 4.83 5.92
N TYR A 3 -16.01 3.92 5.60
CA TYR A 3 -16.35 2.77 6.45
C TYR A 3 -15.59 1.49 6.07
N LEU A 4 -14.94 1.49 4.92
CA LEU A 4 -14.21 0.34 4.40
C LEU A 4 -12.72 0.57 4.58
N PRO A 5 -11.94 -0.48 4.93
CA PRO A 5 -10.51 -0.37 5.12
C PRO A 5 -9.75 -0.41 3.77
N PHE A 6 -10.26 0.34 2.81
CA PHE A 6 -9.57 0.65 1.57
C PHE A 6 -9.83 2.10 1.17
N GLU A 7 -8.84 2.68 0.52
CA GLU A 7 -8.89 4.04 -0.01
C GLU A 7 -8.29 4.07 -1.40
N ARG A 8 -8.96 4.78 -2.32
CA ARG A 8 -8.45 5.06 -3.66
C ARG A 8 -8.24 6.56 -3.81
N ILE A 9 -7.04 6.96 -4.21
CA ILE A 9 -6.64 8.34 -4.43
C ILE A 9 -6.04 8.45 -5.83
N ILE A 10 -6.31 9.56 -6.50
CA ILE A 10 -5.72 9.87 -7.79
C ILE A 10 -4.90 11.15 -7.64
N TYR A 11 -3.60 11.06 -7.86
CA TYR A 11 -2.72 12.22 -7.95
C TYR A 11 -2.47 12.58 -9.41
N ARG A 12 -2.35 13.87 -9.71
CA ARG A 12 -2.02 14.38 -11.04
C ARG A 12 -0.84 15.32 -10.94
N THR A 13 0.14 15.13 -11.81
CA THR A 13 1.39 15.90 -11.81
C THR A 13 1.90 16.11 -13.22
N ASN A 14 2.76 17.11 -13.40
CA ASN A 14 3.47 17.36 -14.66
C ASN A 14 4.82 16.64 -14.73
N LEU A 15 5.20 15.90 -13.68
CA LEU A 15 6.41 15.08 -13.68
C LEU A 15 6.26 13.94 -14.69
N SER A 16 7.37 13.57 -15.36
CA SER A 16 7.39 12.40 -16.22
C SER A 16 7.25 11.12 -15.38
N GLN A 17 6.73 10.05 -15.99
CA GLN A 17 6.65 8.73 -15.36
C GLN A 17 8.01 8.27 -14.83
N GLN A 18 9.08 8.48 -15.61
CA GLN A 18 10.45 8.13 -15.21
C GLN A 18 10.91 8.87 -13.96
N GLU A 19 10.62 10.16 -13.85
CA GLU A 19 10.95 10.97 -12.67
C GLU A 19 10.15 10.50 -11.43
N ILE A 20 8.88 10.11 -11.61
CA ILE A 20 8.06 9.56 -10.52
C ILE A 20 8.64 8.23 -10.03
N ILE A 21 8.97 7.31 -10.95
CA ILE A 21 9.60 6.02 -10.62
C ILE A 21 10.92 6.22 -9.90
N LYS A 22 11.75 7.14 -10.37
CA LYS A 22 13.02 7.48 -9.73
C LYS A 22 12.81 7.95 -8.29
N ARG A 23 11.90 8.93 -8.08
CA ARG A 23 11.58 9.42 -6.74
C ARG A 23 11.05 8.32 -5.83
N LEU A 24 10.11 7.50 -6.31
CA LEU A 24 9.61 6.37 -5.53
C LEU A 24 10.73 5.40 -5.15
N SER A 25 11.61 5.09 -6.10
CA SER A 25 12.75 4.21 -5.88
C SER A 25 13.72 4.78 -4.84
N ASP A 26 13.85 6.10 -4.72
CA ASP A 26 14.68 6.74 -3.69
C ASP A 26 14.11 6.56 -2.27
N PHE A 27 12.78 6.42 -2.12
CA PHE A 27 12.10 6.22 -0.83
C PHE A 27 11.75 4.77 -0.50
N VAL A 28 11.91 3.83 -1.44
CA VAL A 28 11.54 2.43 -1.27
C VAL A 28 12.78 1.54 -1.25
N GLU A 29 12.85 0.61 -0.31
CA GLU A 29 13.82 -0.48 -0.31
C GLU A 29 13.16 -1.85 -0.54
N PRO A 30 13.88 -2.87 -1.04
CA PRO A 30 13.29 -4.20 -1.22
C PRO A 30 12.85 -4.82 0.12
N LYS A 31 11.76 -5.61 0.10
CA LYS A 31 11.30 -6.37 1.28
C LYS A 31 12.39 -7.33 1.75
N LYS A 32 12.74 -7.25 3.04
CA LYS A 32 13.74 -8.12 3.68
C LYS A 32 13.05 -9.19 4.52
N PHE A 33 13.43 -10.46 4.35
CA PHE A 33 12.85 -11.58 5.12
C PHE A 33 13.63 -11.96 6.40
N SER A 34 14.75 -11.29 6.69
CA SER A 34 15.62 -11.62 7.83
C SER A 34 15.11 -11.10 9.18
N PHE A 35 15.55 -11.74 10.27
CA PHE A 35 15.48 -11.22 11.65
C PHE A 35 16.54 -10.11 11.83
N GLY A 36 16.20 -9.02 12.54
CA GLY A 36 17.11 -7.88 12.76
C GLY A 36 17.20 -6.92 11.58
N ARG A 37 16.05 -6.51 11.02
CA ARG A 37 16.00 -5.65 9.84
C ARG A 37 16.42 -4.23 10.18
N ASN A 38 17.60 -3.83 9.70
CA ASN A 38 17.97 -2.43 9.59
C ASN A 38 17.41 -1.89 8.27
N TYR A 39 16.34 -1.13 8.40
CA TYR A 39 15.76 -0.36 7.31
C TYR A 39 16.38 1.03 7.30
N ILE A 40 16.69 1.52 6.11
CA ILE A 40 17.25 2.86 5.91
C ILE A 40 16.14 3.79 5.41
N LYS A 41 15.16 3.24 4.69
CA LYS A 41 14.10 4.00 4.05
C LYS A 41 12.77 3.80 4.77
N ASP A 42 11.87 4.74 4.57
CA ASP A 42 10.55 4.75 5.21
C ASP A 42 9.58 3.71 4.65
N TYR A 43 9.85 3.20 3.43
CA TYR A 43 8.99 2.26 2.74
C TYR A 43 9.78 1.04 2.25
N GLU A 44 9.11 -0.11 2.24
CA GLU A 44 9.61 -1.34 1.64
C GLU A 44 8.64 -1.87 0.58
N GLY A 45 9.15 -2.55 -0.45
CA GLY A 45 8.31 -3.10 -1.51
C GLY A 45 9.01 -3.23 -2.86
N SER A 46 8.21 -3.14 -3.92
CA SER A 46 8.67 -3.09 -5.30
C SER A 46 8.19 -1.80 -5.98
N VAL A 47 9.04 -1.28 -6.87
CA VAL A 47 8.74 -0.19 -7.78
C VAL A 47 9.13 -0.69 -9.17
N ASP A 48 8.12 -0.87 -10.02
CA ASP A 48 8.25 -1.36 -11.39
C ASP A 48 8.20 -0.20 -12.38
N THR A 49 8.12 -0.47 -13.69
CA THR A 49 8.20 0.58 -14.73
C THR A 49 7.02 1.55 -14.75
N ASP A 50 5.84 1.09 -14.35
CA ASP A 50 4.57 1.79 -14.42
C ASP A 50 3.69 1.56 -13.18
N SER A 51 4.22 0.89 -12.17
CA SER A 51 3.47 0.47 -11.00
C SER A 51 4.38 0.31 -9.78
N PHE A 52 3.77 0.23 -8.61
CA PHE A 52 4.49 -0.01 -7.36
C PHE A 52 3.59 -0.73 -6.36
N ASP A 53 4.21 -1.53 -5.50
CA ASP A 53 3.57 -2.23 -4.39
C ASP A 53 4.45 -2.06 -3.14
N ILE A 54 4.05 -1.16 -2.25
CA ILE A 54 4.87 -0.71 -1.11
C ILE A 54 4.10 -0.68 0.20
N SER A 55 4.81 -0.83 1.29
CA SER A 55 4.28 -0.72 2.66
C SER A 55 5.24 0.09 3.52
N ARG A 56 4.70 0.79 4.51
CA ARG A 56 5.54 1.55 5.45
C ARG A 56 6.38 0.60 6.30
N VAL A 57 7.66 0.93 6.45
CA VAL A 57 8.53 0.28 7.43
C VAL A 57 8.16 0.74 8.83
N ILE A 58 7.98 -0.21 9.74
CA ILE A 58 7.72 0.04 11.15
C ILE A 58 8.59 -0.87 12.03
N ASN A 59 8.82 -0.45 13.27
CA ASN A 59 9.68 -1.17 14.22
C ASN A 59 8.97 -2.32 14.96
N TYR A 60 7.71 -2.61 14.64
CA TYR A 60 6.89 -3.64 15.29
C TYR A 60 6.10 -4.46 14.27
N ARG A 61 5.47 -5.56 14.69
CA ARG A 61 4.64 -6.38 13.80
C ARG A 61 3.21 -5.86 13.80
N ASN A 62 2.73 -5.42 12.65
CA ASN A 62 1.34 -5.04 12.47
C ASN A 62 0.84 -5.53 11.10
N SER A 63 -0.04 -6.54 11.13
CA SER A 63 -0.65 -7.10 9.91
C SER A 63 -1.74 -6.18 9.33
N PHE A 64 -2.25 -5.22 10.11
CA PHE A 64 -3.25 -4.25 9.67
C PHE A 64 -2.64 -3.01 9.01
N LEU A 65 -1.33 -2.99 8.80
CA LEU A 65 -0.72 -1.94 7.99
C LEU A 65 -1.30 -1.96 6.57
N PRO A 66 -1.62 -0.79 6.01
CA PRO A 66 -2.07 -0.71 4.64
C PRO A 66 -0.93 -1.09 3.69
N GLN A 67 -1.23 -1.97 2.75
CA GLN A 67 -0.44 -2.18 1.55
C GLN A 67 -0.86 -1.12 0.52
N ILE A 68 0.12 -0.46 -0.10
CA ILE A 68 -0.08 0.65 -1.01
C ILE A 68 0.30 0.18 -2.41
N TYR A 69 -0.71 -0.02 -3.24
CA TYR A 69 -0.56 -0.34 -4.64
C TYR A 69 -0.76 0.93 -5.47
N GLY A 70 0.03 1.12 -6.52
CA GLY A 70 -0.26 2.18 -7.46
C GLY A 70 0.14 1.88 -8.88
N THR A 71 -0.55 2.55 -9.81
CA THR A 71 -0.22 2.55 -11.24
C THR A 71 0.01 3.98 -11.71
N ILE A 72 0.94 4.14 -12.64
CA ILE A 72 1.39 5.43 -13.15
C ILE A 72 1.14 5.42 -14.65
N GLN A 73 0.28 6.31 -15.11
CA GLN A 73 -0.11 6.40 -16.51
C GLN A 73 0.07 7.83 -17.01
N LYS A 74 0.64 7.96 -18.20
CA LYS A 74 0.67 9.25 -18.90
C LYS A 74 -0.71 9.49 -19.53
N ASN A 75 -1.36 10.60 -19.16
CA ASN A 75 -2.64 11.01 -19.69
C ASN A 75 -2.53 12.41 -20.29
N ASN A 76 -2.56 12.49 -21.63
CA ASN A 76 -2.35 13.70 -22.41
C ASN A 76 -1.06 14.46 -21.97
N ASP A 77 -1.23 15.57 -21.27
CA ASP A 77 -0.18 16.50 -20.83
C ASP A 77 0.28 16.28 -19.39
N ARG A 78 -0.33 15.35 -18.66
CA ARG A 78 -0.04 15.09 -17.24
C ARG A 78 0.15 13.62 -16.97
N THR A 79 0.88 13.31 -15.91
CA THR A 79 0.95 11.94 -15.39
C THR A 79 -0.03 11.78 -14.25
N GLU A 80 -0.84 10.74 -14.35
CA GLU A 80 -1.80 10.33 -13.34
C GLU A 80 -1.23 9.15 -12.55
N ILE A 81 -1.35 9.22 -11.23
CA ILE A 81 -0.92 8.18 -10.31
C ILE A 81 -2.16 7.72 -9.55
N GLN A 82 -2.62 6.51 -9.85
CA GLN A 82 -3.75 5.90 -9.16
C GLN A 82 -3.19 5.09 -8.00
N VAL A 83 -3.59 5.41 -6.78
CA VAL A 83 -3.10 4.80 -5.55
C VAL A 83 -4.27 4.11 -4.85
N THR A 84 -4.09 2.84 -4.54
CA THR A 84 -5.00 2.05 -3.71
C THR A 84 -4.28 1.66 -2.43
N MET A 85 -4.80 2.09 -1.29
CA MET A 85 -4.37 1.64 0.03
C MET A 85 -5.40 0.67 0.57
N SER A 86 -5.00 -0.54 0.94
CA SER A 86 -5.91 -1.54 1.52
C SER A 86 -5.19 -2.44 2.51
N LEU A 87 -5.95 -3.11 3.37
CA LEU A 87 -5.40 -4.22 4.16
C LEU A 87 -4.85 -5.31 3.26
N ASN A 88 -3.89 -6.07 3.78
CA ASN A 88 -3.49 -7.33 3.16
C ASN A 88 -4.72 -8.23 3.00
N GLY A 89 -4.88 -8.87 1.84
CA GLY A 89 -6.06 -9.67 1.51
C GLY A 89 -6.39 -10.76 2.54
N PHE A 90 -5.37 -11.41 3.11
CA PHE A 90 -5.58 -12.40 4.18
C PHE A 90 -6.15 -11.77 5.46
N VAL A 91 -5.60 -10.62 5.85
CA VAL A 91 -6.03 -9.89 7.06
C VAL A 91 -7.44 -9.34 6.88
N PHE A 92 -7.77 -8.89 5.67
CA PHE A 92 -9.12 -8.47 5.31
C PHE A 92 -10.13 -9.63 5.46
N LEU A 93 -9.84 -10.80 4.89
CA LEU A 93 -10.68 -11.99 5.03
C LEU A 93 -10.83 -12.45 6.49
N PHE A 94 -9.72 -12.49 7.23
CA PHE A 94 -9.73 -12.79 8.67
C PHE A 94 -10.64 -11.82 9.43
N THR A 95 -10.55 -10.52 9.14
CA THR A 95 -11.38 -9.49 9.79
C THR A 95 -12.86 -9.70 9.50
N ILE A 96 -13.23 -10.04 8.26
CA ILE A 96 -14.62 -10.36 7.89
C ILE A 96 -15.11 -11.58 8.69
N ALA A 97 -14.37 -12.68 8.68
CA ALA A 97 -14.75 -13.90 9.38
C ALA A 97 -14.90 -13.65 10.90
N TRP A 98 -13.96 -12.89 11.48
CA TRP A 98 -14.00 -12.52 12.89
C TRP A 98 -15.23 -11.68 13.25
N CYS A 99 -15.57 -10.67 12.43
CA CYS A 99 -16.75 -9.84 12.66
C CYS A 99 -18.05 -10.64 12.54
N LEU A 100 -18.15 -11.56 11.58
CA LEU A 100 -19.32 -12.44 11.43
C LEU A 100 -19.50 -13.33 12.67
N MET A 101 -18.40 -13.95 13.14
CA MET A 101 -18.40 -14.75 14.36
C MET A 101 -18.77 -13.91 15.58
N ALA A 102 -18.21 -12.72 15.75
CA ALA A 102 -18.53 -11.85 16.88
C ALA A 102 -20.01 -11.41 16.86
N SER A 103 -20.55 -11.13 15.67
CA SER A 103 -21.94 -10.72 15.52
C SER A 103 -22.94 -11.84 15.85
N SER A 104 -22.59 -13.11 15.61
CA SER A 104 -23.48 -14.22 15.99
C SER A 104 -23.62 -14.38 17.50
N PHE A 105 -22.59 -14.05 18.27
CA PHE A 105 -22.65 -14.03 19.74
C PHE A 105 -23.51 -12.88 20.31
N LEU A 106 -23.68 -11.79 19.56
CA LEU A 106 -24.50 -10.64 19.99
C LEU A 106 -25.99 -10.79 19.65
N LEU A 107 -26.33 -11.76 18.79
CA LEU A 107 -27.70 -12.05 18.36
C LEU A 107 -28.35 -13.18 19.16
N TYR A 108 -27.64 -13.72 20.17
CA TYR A 108 -28.10 -14.69 21.16
C TYR A 108 -28.05 -14.07 22.56
#